data_AF-A0A0E2LMD9-F1
#
_entry.id   AF-A0A0E2LMD9-F1
#
_cell.length_a   1.000
_cell.length_b   1.000
_cell.length_c   1.000
_cell.angle_alpha   90.00
_cell.angle_beta   90.00
_cell.angle_gamma   90.00
#
_symmetry.space_group_name_H-M   'P 1'
#
loop_
_entity.id
_entity.type
_entity.pdbx_description
1 polymer ?
#
loop_
_entity_poly.entity_id
_entity_poly.type
_entity_poly.pdbx_seq_one_letter_code
_entity_poly.pdbx_strand_id
1 'polypeptide(L)'
;MAKGKITHRSVENGLERQSQTDLTIDTAPLPPAEELEKYQRLNPDIIRFLLDAAEKEQANRHWAEKEKIKIVSRSEKRTTQINVTGMVFAFFAIVVIFLVCAYALYLDRTWFAGIMATLGVATIVGSFTQQRNESKK
;
A
#
# COMPACT_ATOMS: atom_id res chain seq x y z
N MET A 1 19.42 12.34 25.08
CA MET A 1 20.49 11.34 24.92
C MET A 1 19.80 9.97 24.95
N ALA A 2 19.56 9.36 23.79
CA ALA A 2 18.86 8.07 23.71
C ALA A 2 19.84 6.95 24.09
N LYS A 3 19.47 6.11 25.06
CA LYS A 3 20.33 5.04 25.58
C LYS A 3 19.93 3.72 24.92
N GLY A 4 20.62 3.36 23.84
CA GLY A 4 20.42 2.07 23.16
C GLY A 4 21.09 0.93 23.93
N LYS A 5 20.35 -0.16 24.18
CA LYS A 5 20.90 -1.40 24.75
C LYS A 5 21.24 -2.37 23.61
N ILE A 6 22.53 -2.63 23.42
CA ILE A 6 23.02 -3.53 22.36
C ILE A 6 22.88 -4.97 22.87
N THR A 7 22.11 -5.81 22.17
CA THR A 7 21.96 -7.23 22.51
C THR A 7 22.47 -8.07 21.34
N HIS A 8 23.58 -8.79 21.54
CA HIS A 8 24.14 -9.68 20.54
C HIS A 8 23.48 -11.05 20.65
N ARG A 9 22.82 -11.52 19.58
CA ARG A 9 22.30 -12.89 19.49
C ARG A 9 22.98 -13.57 18.29
N SER A 10 23.85 -14.56 18.55
CA SER A 10 24.49 -15.36 17.51
C SER A 10 23.60 -16.55 17.18
N VAL A 11 22.98 -16.55 15.99
CA VAL A 11 22.26 -17.72 15.48
C VAL A 11 23.21 -18.45 14.53
N GLU A 12 23.68 -19.63 14.96
CA GLU A 12 24.54 -20.49 14.16
C GLU A 12 23.67 -21.46 13.36
N ASN A 13 23.45 -21.14 12.08
CA ASN A 13 23.00 -22.12 11.08
C ASN A 13 24.03 -22.14 9.94
N GLY A 14 24.39 -23.35 9.52
CA GLY A 14 25.53 -23.63 8.66
C GLY A 14 25.62 -22.72 7.43
N LEU A 15 26.80 -22.12 7.28
CA LEU A 15 27.38 -21.44 6.11
C LEU A 15 27.31 -19.91 5.99
N GLU A 16 26.59 -19.17 6.84
CA GLU A 16 26.70 -17.70 6.84
C GLU A 16 26.63 -17.09 8.24
N ARG A 17 27.69 -16.38 8.66
CA ARG A 17 27.68 -15.55 9.87
C ARG A 17 26.98 -14.22 9.58
N GLN A 18 25.65 -14.22 9.56
CA GLN A 18 24.88 -12.97 9.47
C GLN A 18 24.80 -12.33 10.86
N SER A 19 25.67 -11.36 11.12
CA SER A 19 25.63 -10.53 12.34
C SER A 19 24.52 -9.50 12.23
N GLN A 20 23.27 -9.90 12.50
CA GLN A 20 22.13 -8.99 12.54
C GLN A 20 22.23 -8.12 13.79
N THR A 21 22.61 -6.85 13.60
CA THR A 21 22.62 -5.85 14.68
C THR A 21 21.24 -5.23 14.78
N ASP A 22 20.37 -5.80 15.62
CA ASP A 22 19.06 -5.21 15.90
C ASP A 22 19.24 -3.97 16.78
N LEU A 23 19.25 -2.79 16.14
CA LEU A 23 19.16 -1.50 16.80
C LEU A 23 17.74 -1.32 17.33
N THR A 24 17.47 -1.83 18.53
CA THR A 24 16.22 -1.53 19.24
C THR A 24 16.29 -0.09 19.74
N ILE A 25 15.87 0.85 18.89
CA ILE A 25 15.69 2.24 19.28
C ILE A 25 14.44 2.29 20.16
N ASP A 26 14.65 2.48 21.47
CA ASP A 26 13.55 2.67 22.41
C ASP A 26 12.75 3.90 21.98
N THR A 27 11.55 3.64 21.48
CA THR A 27 10.64 4.63 20.92
C THR A 27 9.53 4.99 21.90
N ALA A 28 9.62 4.48 23.14
CA ALA A 28 8.69 4.79 24.19
C ALA A 28 8.70 6.30 24.51
N PRO A 29 7.53 6.97 24.56
CA PRO A 29 7.45 8.39 24.85
C PRO A 29 7.77 8.73 26.32
N LEU A 30 7.80 7.73 27.21
CA LEU A 30 8.19 7.89 28.60
C LEU A 30 9.50 7.15 28.92
N PRO A 31 10.38 7.74 29.74
CA PRO A 31 11.55 7.06 30.27
C PRO A 31 11.15 5.97 31.27
N PRO A 32 12.02 4.97 31.52
CA PRO A 32 11.75 3.90 32.47
C PRO A 32 11.52 4.42 33.89
N ALA A 33 10.74 3.69 34.70
CA ALA A 33 10.32 4.10 36.04
C ALA A 33 11.49 4.48 36.97
N GLU A 34 12.62 3.78 36.87
CA GLU A 34 13.84 4.06 37.65
C GLU A 34 14.48 5.41 37.30
N GLU A 35 14.32 5.89 36.07
CA GLU A 35 14.80 7.21 35.66
C GLU A 35 13.80 8.31 36.06
N LEU A 36 12.49 8.02 36.01
CA LEU A 36 11.44 8.93 36.48
C LEU A 36 11.61 9.28 37.97
N GLU A 37 11.97 8.31 38.82
CA GLU A 37 12.21 8.55 40.25
C GLU A 37 13.40 9.50 40.47
N LYS A 38 14.46 9.39 39.65
CA LYS A 38 15.63 10.28 39.72
C LYS A 38 15.26 11.71 39.30
N TYR A 39 14.43 11.85 38.26
CA TYR A 39 13.97 13.16 37.83
C TYR A 39 13.07 13.81 38.89
N GLN A 40 12.20 13.05 39.54
CA GLN A 40 11.30 13.60 40.57
C GLN A 40 12.03 14.13 41.81
N ARG A 41 13.16 13.51 42.17
CA ARG A 41 14.03 14.01 43.25
C ARG A 41 14.67 15.36 42.93
N LEU A 42 14.86 15.70 41.65
CA LEU A 42 15.40 16.99 41.21
C LEU A 42 14.32 18.08 41.13
N ASN A 43 13.12 17.71 40.67
CA ASN A 43 11.98 18.63 40.60
C ASN A 43 10.67 17.83 40.73
N PRO A 44 9.79 18.14 41.71
CA PRO A 44 8.55 17.40 41.93
C PRO A 44 7.55 17.49 40.76
N ASP A 45 7.60 18.54 39.94
CA ASP A 45 6.66 18.77 38.83
C ASP A 45 7.12 18.18 37.47
N ILE A 46 8.35 17.67 37.38
CA ILE A 46 8.93 17.17 36.12
C ILE A 46 8.12 16.01 35.51
N ILE A 47 7.54 15.15 36.35
CA ILE A 47 6.74 14.01 35.87
C ILE A 47 5.48 14.50 35.17
N ARG A 48 4.84 15.54 35.70
CA ARG A 48 3.64 16.12 35.10
C ARG A 48 3.94 16.76 33.75
N PHE A 49 5.08 17.45 33.64
CA PHE A 49 5.57 17.97 32.37
C PHE A 49 5.89 16.84 31.36
N LEU A 50 6.55 15.76 31.79
CA LEU A 50 6.86 14.62 30.92
C LEU A 50 5.59 13.90 30.43
N LEU A 51 4.58 13.79 31.29
CA LEU A 51 3.30 13.18 30.94
C LEU A 51 2.55 14.02 29.91
N ASP A 52 2.49 15.34 30.10
CA ASP A 52 1.88 16.29 29.15
C ASP A 52 2.64 16.31 27.81
N ALA A 53 3.97 16.28 27.85
CA ALA A 53 4.80 16.17 26.65
C ALA A 53 4.57 14.84 25.91
N ALA A 54 4.45 13.72 26.64
CA ALA A 54 4.16 12.42 26.07
C ALA A 54 2.76 12.34 25.45
N GLU A 55 1.74 12.90 26.11
CA GLU A 55 0.38 12.98 25.59
C GLU A 55 0.33 13.80 24.30
N LYS A 56 1.02 14.95 24.28
CA LYS A 56 1.11 15.81 23.09
C LYS A 56 1.82 15.11 21.91
N GLU A 57 2.90 14.38 22.19
CA GLU A 57 3.61 13.60 21.16
C GLU A 57 2.74 12.44 20.64
N GLN A 58 2.01 11.72 21.51
CA GLN A 58 1.06 10.69 21.08
C GLN A 58 -0.09 11.27 20.25
N ALA A 59 -0.66 12.39 20.66
CA ALA A 59 -1.72 13.08 19.92
C ALA A 59 -1.23 13.53 18.53
N ASN A 60 0.00 14.04 18.44
CA ASN A 60 0.63 14.42 17.17
C ASN A 60 0.82 13.21 16.25
N ARG A 61 1.28 12.07 16.79
CA ARG A 61 1.41 10.81 16.02
C ARG A 61 0.06 10.32 15.50
N HIS A 62 -0.97 10.32 16.34
CA HIS A 62 -2.31 9.94 15.92
C HIS A 62 -2.89 10.88 14.86
N TRP A 63 -2.61 12.19 14.96
CA TRP A 63 -3.02 13.15 13.94
C TRP A 63 -2.30 12.88 12.61
N ALA A 64 -0.98 12.69 12.64
CA ALA A 64 -0.18 12.40 11.46
C ALA A 64 -0.60 11.08 10.79
N GLU A 65 -0.93 10.05 11.58
CA GLU A 65 -1.44 8.78 11.08
C GLU A 65 -2.82 8.92 10.43
N LYS A 66 -3.74 9.65 11.07
CA LYS A 66 -5.07 9.94 10.50
C LYS A 66 -4.98 10.69 9.17
N GLU A 67 -4.07 11.67 9.06
CA GLU A 67 -3.91 12.42 7.82
C GLU A 67 -3.31 11.55 6.69
N LYS A 68 -2.37 10.66 7.01
CA LYS A 68 -1.87 9.66 6.05
C LYS A 68 -2.99 8.76 5.54
N ILE A 69 -3.84 8.24 6.43
CA ILE A 69 -5.00 7.40 6.07
C ILE A 69 -5.98 8.19 5.18
N LYS A 70 -6.19 9.48 5.47
CA LYS A 70 -7.05 10.36 4.68
C LYS A 70 -6.52 10.60 3.27
N ILE A 71 -5.21 10.77 3.11
CA ILE A 71 -4.56 10.94 1.81
C ILE A 71 -4.68 9.65 0.99
N VAL A 72 -4.40 8.49 1.58
CA VAL A 72 -4.53 7.18 0.92
C VAL A 72 -5.98 6.92 0.50
N SER A 73 -6.93 7.09 1.42
CA SER A 73 -8.36 6.88 1.11
C SER A 73 -8.90 7.85 0.06
N ARG A 74 -8.38 9.08 -0.02
CA ARG A 74 -8.73 10.02 -1.10
C ARG A 74 -8.14 9.60 -2.45
N SER A 75 -6.93 9.06 -2.44
CA SER A 75 -6.29 8.49 -3.64
C SER A 75 -7.10 7.30 -4.16
N GLU A 76 -7.46 6.35 -3.28
CA GLU A 76 -8.24 5.17 -3.64
C GLU A 76 -9.60 5.53 -4.23
N LYS A 77 -10.34 6.46 -3.60
CA LYS A 77 -11.65 6.91 -4.11
C LYS A 77 -11.55 7.50 -5.52
N ARG A 78 -10.47 8.23 -5.82
CA ARG A 78 -10.23 8.80 -7.16
C ARG A 78 -9.93 7.69 -8.17
N THR A 79 -9.13 6.70 -7.79
CA THR A 79 -8.84 5.53 -8.61
C THR A 79 -10.10 4.72 -8.91
N THR A 80 -10.99 4.52 -7.92
CA THR A 80 -12.26 3.80 -8.14
C THR A 80 -13.15 4.52 -9.16
N GLN A 81 -13.27 5.85 -9.09
CA GLN A 81 -14.10 6.61 -10.03
C GLN A 81 -13.57 6.56 -11.47
N ILE A 82 -12.25 6.63 -11.65
CA ILE A 82 -11.61 6.52 -12.97
C ILE A 82 -11.82 5.12 -13.55
N ASN A 83 -11.66 4.08 -12.70
CA ASN A 83 -11.86 2.70 -13.12
C ASN A 83 -13.32 2.42 -13.53
N VAL A 84 -14.30 2.94 -12.78
CA VAL A 84 -15.72 2.81 -13.12
C VAL A 84 -16.04 3.51 -14.44
N THR A 85 -15.50 4.72 -14.65
CA THR A 85 -15.71 5.47 -15.91
C THR A 85 -15.11 4.73 -17.11
N GLY A 86 -13.91 4.17 -16.95
CA GLY A 86 -13.28 3.35 -17.98
C GLY A 86 -14.07 2.09 -18.30
N MET A 87 -14.62 1.42 -17.28
CA MET A 87 -15.43 0.20 -17.44
C MET A 87 -16.75 0.48 -18.18
N VAL A 88 -17.40 1.62 -17.89
CA VAL A 88 -18.61 2.07 -18.61
C VAL A 88 -18.28 2.35 -20.08
N PHE A 89 -17.17 3.03 -20.37
CA PHE A 89 -16.76 3.30 -21.75
C PHE A 89 -16.43 2.00 -22.52
N ALA A 90 -15.74 1.06 -21.89
CA ALA A 90 -15.45 -0.26 -22.46
C ALA A 90 -16.73 -1.05 -22.79
N PHE A 91 -17.74 -0.98 -21.91
CA PHE A 91 -19.04 -1.60 -22.16
C PHE A 91 -19.70 -1.05 -23.43
N PHE A 92 -19.77 0.27 -23.59
CA PHE A 92 -20.34 0.88 -24.79
C PHE A 92 -19.53 0.55 -26.05
N ALA A 93 -18.20 0.54 -25.97
CA ALA A 93 -17.35 0.16 -27.10
C ALA A 93 -17.66 -1.27 -27.58
N ILE A 94 -17.82 -2.21 -26.65
CA ILE A 94 -18.20 -3.59 -26.97
C ILE A 94 -19.58 -3.64 -27.62
N VAL A 95 -20.58 -2.93 -27.08
CA VAL A 95 -21.93 -2.87 -27.65
C VAL A 95 -21.91 -2.35 -29.09
N VAL A 96 -21.16 -1.27 -29.36
CA VAL A 96 -21.02 -0.72 -30.72
C VAL A 96 -20.37 -1.74 -31.66
N ILE A 97 -19.32 -2.43 -31.23
CA ILE A 97 -18.67 -3.48 -32.03
C ILE A 97 -19.67 -4.60 -32.34
N PHE A 98 -20.46 -5.04 -31.36
CA PHE A 98 -21.49 -6.06 -31.59
C PHE A 98 -22.56 -5.60 -32.58
N LEU A 99 -23.02 -4.34 -32.50
CA LEU A 99 -23.99 -3.78 -33.45
C LEU A 99 -23.43 -3.73 -34.87
N VAL A 100 -22.17 -3.29 -35.03
CA VAL A 100 -21.49 -3.26 -36.33
C VAL A 100 -21.30 -4.67 -36.90
N CYS A 101 -20.92 -5.65 -36.06
CA CYS A 101 -20.81 -7.05 -36.47
C CYS A 101 -22.17 -7.63 -36.88
N ALA A 102 -23.24 -7.38 -36.11
CA ALA A 102 -24.58 -7.83 -36.44
C ALA A 102 -25.08 -7.22 -37.76
N TYR A 103 -24.83 -5.93 -37.98
CA TYR A 103 -25.16 -5.23 -39.22
C TYR A 103 -24.33 -5.76 -40.42
N ALA A 104 -23.04 -6.02 -40.24
CA ALA A 104 -22.20 -6.59 -41.29
C ALA A 104 -22.60 -8.03 -41.66
N LEU A 105 -23.06 -8.81 -40.68
CA LEU A 105 -23.59 -10.16 -40.89
C LEU A 105 -24.92 -10.12 -41.64
N TYR A 106 -25.77 -9.12 -41.38
CA TYR A 106 -26.99 -8.86 -42.14
C TYR A 106 -26.72 -8.56 -43.63
N LEU A 107 -25.58 -7.94 -43.95
CA LEU A 107 -25.14 -7.70 -45.34
C LEU A 107 -24.41 -8.90 -45.99
N ASP A 108 -24.46 -10.10 -45.38
CA ASP A 108 -23.82 -11.34 -45.85
C ASP A 108 -22.29 -11.25 -46.05
N ARG A 109 -21.63 -10.28 -45.40
CA ARG A 109 -20.17 -10.11 -45.43
C ARG A 109 -19.50 -10.96 -44.35
N THR A 110 -19.62 -12.28 -44.47
CA THR A 110 -19.08 -13.28 -43.52
C THR A 110 -17.57 -13.16 -43.27
N TRP A 111 -16.79 -12.64 -44.22
CA TRP A 111 -15.35 -12.39 -44.06
C TRP A 111 -15.02 -11.41 -42.92
N PHE A 112 -15.91 -10.44 -42.67
CA PHE A 112 -15.73 -9.43 -41.63
C PHE A 112 -15.90 -10.04 -40.23
N ALA A 113 -16.89 -10.91 -40.07
CA ALA A 113 -17.13 -11.62 -38.82
C ALA A 113 -15.95 -12.52 -38.42
N GLY A 114 -15.33 -13.20 -39.41
CA GLY A 114 -14.16 -14.05 -39.17
C GLY A 114 -12.93 -13.28 -38.67
N ILE A 115 -12.62 -12.13 -39.27
CA ILE A 115 -11.49 -11.29 -38.86
C ILE A 115 -11.73 -10.71 -37.46
N MET A 116 -12.92 -10.17 -37.22
CA MET A 116 -13.26 -9.54 -35.94
C MET A 116 -13.30 -10.56 -34.79
N ALA A 117 -13.81 -11.76 -35.02
CA ALA A 117 -13.79 -12.83 -34.01
C ALA A 117 -12.37 -13.26 -33.65
N THR A 118 -11.50 -13.43 -34.66
CA THR A 118 -10.12 -13.87 -34.45
C THR A 118 -9.29 -12.81 -33.73
N LEU A 119 -9.41 -11.54 -34.12
CA LEU A 119 -8.78 -10.40 -33.44
C LEU A 119 -9.26 -10.26 -31.99
N GLY A 120 -10.57 -10.43 -31.74
CA GLY A 120 -11.13 -10.39 -30.39
C GLY A 120 -10.53 -11.46 -29.49
N VAL A 121 -10.48 -12.71 -29.95
CA VAL A 121 -9.89 -13.83 -29.18
C VAL A 121 -8.39 -13.59 -28.92
N ALA A 122 -7.62 -13.17 -29.93
CA ALA A 122 -6.20 -12.90 -29.78
C ALA A 122 -5.92 -11.79 -28.74
N THR A 123 -6.76 -10.77 -28.71
CA THR A 123 -6.63 -9.66 -27.74
C THR A 123 -6.88 -10.13 -26.31
N ILE A 124 -7.89 -10.98 -26.08
CA ILE A 124 -8.20 -11.53 -24.76
C ILE A 124 -7.05 -12.42 -24.27
N VAL A 125 -6.58 -13.35 -25.11
CA VAL A 125 -5.45 -14.23 -24.79
C VAL A 125 -4.18 -13.42 -24.53
N GLY A 126 -3.93 -12.39 -25.33
CA GLY A 126 -2.82 -11.46 -25.16
C GLY A 126 -2.86 -10.73 -23.81
N SER A 127 -4.02 -10.24 -23.38
CA SER A 127 -4.18 -9.56 -22.09
C SER A 127 -3.85 -10.46 -20.89
N PHE A 128 -4.28 -11.73 -20.92
CA PHE A 128 -3.96 -12.69 -19.86
C PHE A 128 -2.47 -13.07 -19.86
N THR A 129 -1.83 -13.07 -21.02
CA THR A 129 -0.40 -13.38 -21.16
C THR A 129 0.47 -12.20 -20.71
N GLN A 130 0.07 -10.96 -21.02
CA GLN A 130 0.77 -9.73 -20.62
C GLN A 130 0.77 -9.53 -19.10
N GLN A 131 -0.37 -9.73 -18.42
CA GLN A 131 -0.45 -9.66 -16.95
C GLN A 131 0.53 -10.61 -16.25
N ARG A 132 0.74 -11.80 -16.84
CA ARG A 132 1.67 -12.80 -16.29
C ARG A 132 3.13 -12.36 -16.33
N ASN A 133 3.49 -11.53 -17.32
CA ASN A 133 4.85 -11.05 -17.52
C ASN A 133 5.18 -9.86 -16.61
N GLU A 134 4.21 -9.01 -16.28
CA GLU A 134 4.41 -7.88 -15.35
C GLU A 134 4.50 -8.32 -13.88
N SER A 135 3.84 -9.43 -13.50
CA SER A 135 3.97 -10.01 -12.15
C SER A 135 5.34 -10.66 -11.88
N LYS A 136 6.18 -10.83 -12.91
CA LYS A 136 7.50 -11.49 -12.81
C LYS A 136 8.68 -10.52 -12.87
N LYS A 137 8.40 -9.22 -12.99
CA LYS A 137 9.39 -8.16 -13.11
C LYS A 137 9.49 -7.37 -11.80
#